data_AF-A0A1I7Y4F0-F1
#
_entry.id   AF-A0A1I7Y4F0-F1
#
_cell.length_a   1.000
_cell.length_b   1.000
_cell.length_c   1.000
_cell.angle_alpha   90.00
_cell.angle_beta   90.00
_cell.angle_gamma   90.00
#
_symmetry.space_group_name_H-M   'P 1'
#
loop_
_entity.id
_entity.type
_entity.pdbx_description
1 polymer ?
#
loop_
_entity_poly.entity_id
_entity_poly.type
_entity_poly.pdbx_seq_one_letter_code
_entity_poly.pdbx_strand_id
1 'polypeptide(L)'
;MSCCLGLIAFLILAAEMVLGVKIRYSLLDANYVGNFGPAYPIGRVDECTAMSFNDKRMGYRIRVEGQKMTCSLLDSFRRFEPSKGLNVLDYILTTNVDDQMCVRDAIRNGIHPEKVILLETCIAVTELLSKPCDPEAGDCALLQKIVEHCRFVGSNIANCVSVNDLDLLDLECPLGRHLERSKDGKHACCMDGYVLKGFYKGKEICCPADSTFYQDTGLCCGPGFQQSIAADGYAGCCKKGLKLYRTSNGVYRCFS
;
A
#
# COMPACT_ATOMS: atom_id res chain seq x y z
N MET A 1 -11.74 -19.99 57.88
CA MET A 1 -12.61 -19.86 56.69
C MET A 1 -12.16 -18.76 55.70
N SER A 2 -10.87 -18.38 55.66
CA SER A 2 -10.40 -17.31 54.74
C SER A 2 -9.63 -17.82 53.52
N CYS A 3 -9.33 -19.13 53.45
CA CYS A 3 -8.49 -19.71 52.39
C CYS A 3 -9.25 -20.06 51.10
N CYS A 4 -10.57 -20.30 51.14
CA CYS A 4 -11.34 -20.72 49.95
C CYS A 4 -11.68 -19.57 48.98
N LEU A 5 -11.69 -18.32 49.45
CA LEU A 5 -12.04 -17.17 48.60
C LEU A 5 -10.94 -16.79 47.60
N GLY A 6 -9.67 -17.01 47.96
CA GLY A 6 -8.54 -16.72 47.07
C GLY A 6 -8.44 -17.66 45.87
N LEU A 7 -8.80 -18.93 46.05
CA LEU A 7 -8.69 -19.97 45.00
C LEU A 7 -9.76 -19.80 43.91
N ILE A 8 -10.96 -19.33 44.28
CA ILE A 8 -12.03 -19.02 43.33
C ILE A 8 -11.67 -17.79 42.49
N ALA A 9 -11.11 -16.74 43.10
CA ALA A 9 -10.66 -15.55 42.36
C ALA A 9 -9.54 -15.87 41.36
N PHE A 10 -8.60 -16.74 41.74
CA PHE A 10 -7.51 -17.16 40.85
C PHE A 10 -8.00 -18.03 39.67
N LEU A 11 -9.01 -18.88 39.88
CA LEU A 11 -9.63 -19.68 38.81
C LEU A 11 -10.45 -18.81 37.83
N ILE A 12 -11.11 -17.75 38.32
CA ILE A 12 -11.84 -16.80 37.47
C ILE A 12 -10.85 -15.97 36.64
N LEU A 13 -9.77 -15.45 37.25
CA LEU A 13 -8.72 -14.72 36.53
C LEU A 13 -7.93 -15.61 35.55
N ALA A 14 -7.72 -16.90 35.87
CA ALA A 14 -7.11 -17.85 34.96
C ALA A 14 -8.03 -18.22 33.78
N ALA A 15 -9.35 -18.32 34.00
CA ALA A 15 -10.30 -18.53 32.92
C ALA A 15 -10.36 -17.33 31.96
N GLU A 16 -10.16 -16.11 32.47
CA GLU A 16 -10.05 -14.90 31.64
C GLU A 16 -8.70 -14.81 30.90
N MET A 17 -7.61 -15.38 31.41
CA MET A 17 -6.36 -15.49 30.63
C MET A 17 -6.37 -16.65 29.60
N VAL A 18 -7.38 -17.53 29.64
CA VAL A 18 -7.72 -18.47 28.56
C VAL A 18 -8.82 -17.86 27.65
N LEU A 19 -9.02 -16.54 27.69
CA LEU A 19 -9.74 -15.82 26.64
C LEU A 19 -8.93 -15.92 25.36
N GLY A 20 -9.33 -16.88 24.52
CA GLY A 20 -8.73 -17.13 23.22
C GLY A 20 -8.56 -15.83 22.45
N VAL A 21 -7.43 -15.74 21.73
CA VAL A 21 -7.12 -14.66 20.81
C VAL A 21 -8.38 -14.35 19.99
N LYS A 22 -9.01 -13.20 20.24
CA LYS A 22 -10.20 -12.77 19.49
C LYS A 22 -9.73 -12.37 18.10
N ILE A 23 -9.72 -13.33 17.18
CA ILE A 23 -9.37 -13.10 15.78
C ILE A 23 -10.42 -12.17 15.19
N ARG A 24 -9.99 -11.01 14.67
CA ARG A 24 -10.85 -10.09 13.95
C ARG A 24 -10.49 -10.12 12.48
N TYR A 25 -11.46 -9.74 11.67
CA TYR A 25 -11.31 -9.59 10.24
C TYR A 25 -12.04 -8.32 9.81
N SER A 26 -11.62 -7.79 8.67
CA SER A 26 -12.26 -6.62 8.06
C SER A 26 -12.54 -6.92 6.60
N LEU A 27 -13.78 -6.66 6.17
CA LEU A 27 -14.15 -6.70 4.76
C LEU A 27 -13.46 -5.55 4.03
N LEU A 28 -12.84 -5.86 2.90
CA LEU A 28 -12.25 -4.88 2.01
C LEU A 28 -13.28 -4.41 0.98
N ASP A 29 -13.27 -3.12 0.69
CA ASP A 29 -14.05 -2.51 -0.39
C ASP A 29 -13.26 -2.49 -1.72
N ALA A 30 -12.31 -3.41 -1.84
CA ALA A 30 -11.53 -3.73 -3.02
C ALA A 30 -11.19 -5.23 -3.03
N ASN A 31 -10.83 -5.74 -4.19
CA ASN A 31 -10.46 -7.14 -4.35
C ASN A 31 -8.93 -7.26 -4.49
N TYR A 32 -8.33 -8.25 -3.84
CA TYR A 32 -6.95 -8.65 -4.08
C TYR A 32 -6.77 -9.17 -5.52
N VAL A 33 -5.71 -8.71 -6.15
CA VAL A 33 -5.13 -9.34 -7.32
C VAL A 33 -3.91 -10.12 -6.85
N GLY A 34 -3.90 -11.42 -7.08
CA GLY A 34 -2.93 -12.31 -6.47
C GLY A 34 -3.21 -13.78 -6.74
N ASN A 35 -2.36 -14.64 -6.17
CA ASN A 35 -2.58 -16.08 -6.18
C ASN A 35 -3.31 -16.47 -4.91
N PHE A 36 -4.28 -17.37 -5.07
CA PHE A 36 -5.05 -17.92 -3.99
C PHE A 36 -4.87 -19.43 -3.97
N GLY A 37 -4.88 -19.99 -2.76
CA GLY A 37 -4.90 -21.41 -2.55
C GLY A 37 -6.20 -22.06 -3.05
N PRO A 38 -6.35 -23.38 -2.85
CA PRO A 38 -7.58 -24.09 -3.18
C PRO A 38 -8.80 -23.49 -2.46
N ALA A 39 -9.96 -23.63 -3.09
CA ALA A 39 -11.23 -23.19 -2.52
C ALA A 39 -11.86 -24.28 -1.66
N TYR A 40 -12.20 -23.96 -0.42
CA TYR A 40 -12.85 -24.87 0.52
C TYR A 40 -14.30 -24.45 0.78
N PRO A 41 -15.27 -25.38 0.84
CA PRO A 41 -16.63 -25.03 1.19
C PRO A 41 -16.70 -24.57 2.66
N ILE A 42 -17.44 -23.49 2.91
CA ILE A 42 -17.69 -22.96 4.25
C ILE A 42 -19.19 -22.71 4.46
N GLY A 43 -19.65 -22.84 5.70
CA GLY A 43 -21.01 -22.49 6.09
C GLY A 43 -21.14 -21.01 6.49
N ARG A 44 -20.06 -20.43 7.01
CA ARG A 44 -20.03 -19.07 7.56
C ARG A 44 -18.66 -18.40 7.38
N VAL A 45 -18.62 -17.07 7.49
CA VAL A 45 -17.39 -16.27 7.31
C VAL A 45 -16.33 -16.59 8.37
N ASP A 46 -16.73 -16.82 9.61
CA ASP A 46 -15.85 -17.12 10.74
C ASP A 46 -15.07 -18.43 10.59
N GLU A 47 -15.61 -19.40 9.85
CA GLU A 47 -14.87 -20.61 9.49
C GLU A 47 -13.65 -20.26 8.63
N CYS A 48 -13.82 -19.39 7.62
CA CYS A 48 -12.72 -18.95 6.75
C CYS A 48 -11.71 -18.07 7.50
N THR A 49 -12.17 -17.23 8.44
CA THR A 49 -11.30 -16.47 9.35
C THR A 49 -10.41 -17.40 10.18
N ALA A 50 -11.01 -18.45 10.78
CA ALA A 50 -10.27 -19.42 11.59
C ALA A 50 -9.25 -20.20 10.74
N MET A 51 -9.63 -20.59 9.52
CA MET A 51 -8.71 -21.22 8.56
C MET A 51 -7.52 -20.29 8.24
N SER A 52 -7.81 -19.02 7.90
CA SER A 52 -6.78 -18.04 7.59
C SER A 52 -5.82 -17.83 8.76
N PHE A 53 -6.32 -17.74 9.98
CA PHE A 53 -5.49 -17.56 11.19
C PHE A 53 -4.62 -18.79 11.46
N ASN A 54 -5.18 -19.99 11.41
CA ASN A 54 -4.45 -21.23 11.65
C ASN A 54 -3.33 -21.44 10.62
N ASP A 55 -3.58 -21.08 9.37
CA ASP A 55 -2.60 -21.15 8.27
C ASP A 55 -1.67 -19.92 8.22
N LYS A 56 -1.79 -18.99 9.18
CA LYS A 56 -1.01 -17.75 9.25
C LYS A 56 -1.12 -16.88 7.99
N ARG A 57 -2.26 -16.92 7.30
CA ARG A 57 -2.56 -16.12 6.11
C ARG A 57 -3.25 -14.83 6.52
N MET A 58 -2.75 -13.70 6.03
CA MET A 58 -3.30 -12.38 6.38
C MET A 58 -4.56 -12.02 5.58
N GLY A 59 -4.74 -12.56 4.38
CA GLY A 59 -5.87 -12.24 3.52
C GLY A 59 -6.59 -13.51 3.06
N TYR A 60 -7.89 -13.39 2.83
CA TYR A 60 -8.69 -14.47 2.25
C TYR A 60 -9.83 -13.91 1.41
N ARG A 61 -10.38 -14.77 0.56
CA ARG A 61 -11.47 -14.48 -0.37
C ARG A 61 -12.63 -15.43 -0.12
N ILE A 62 -13.82 -14.86 -0.02
CA ILE A 62 -15.07 -15.61 0.01
C ILE A 62 -15.78 -15.42 -1.33
N ARG A 63 -16.11 -16.52 -1.99
CA ARG A 63 -16.99 -16.53 -3.17
C ARG A 63 -18.36 -17.05 -2.79
N VAL A 64 -19.40 -16.35 -3.23
CA VAL A 64 -20.81 -16.69 -2.98
C VAL A 64 -21.47 -17.06 -4.30
N GLU A 65 -21.96 -18.30 -4.38
CA GLU A 65 -22.65 -18.84 -5.56
C GLU A 65 -23.97 -19.49 -5.13
N GLY A 66 -25.07 -18.73 -5.24
CA GLY A 66 -26.37 -19.15 -4.72
C GLY A 66 -26.33 -19.25 -3.19
N GLN A 67 -26.57 -20.44 -2.66
CA GLN A 67 -26.48 -20.73 -1.21
C GLN A 67 -25.12 -21.29 -0.78
N LYS A 68 -24.20 -21.51 -1.73
CA LYS A 68 -22.88 -22.08 -1.43
C LYS A 68 -21.86 -20.96 -1.25
N MET A 69 -21.03 -21.11 -0.24
CA MET A 69 -19.88 -20.23 -0.01
C MET A 69 -18.59 -21.04 -0.06
N THR A 70 -17.55 -20.44 -0.63
CA THR A 70 -16.20 -21.02 -0.62
C THR A 70 -15.17 -20.02 -0.12
N CYS A 71 -14.15 -20.52 0.57
CA CYS A 71 -13.03 -19.80 1.15
C CYS A 71 -11.76 -20.13 0.37
N SER A 72 -11.00 -19.12 -0.05
CA SER A 72 -9.64 -19.28 -0.57
C SER A 72 -8.69 -18.35 0.16
N LEU A 73 -7.57 -18.87 0.65
CA LEU A 73 -6.57 -18.08 1.37
C LEU A 73 -5.61 -17.41 0.38
N LEU A 74 -5.19 -16.17 0.67
CA LEU A 74 -4.28 -15.41 -0.17
C LEU A 74 -2.84 -15.91 0.00
N ASP A 75 -2.27 -16.50 -1.05
CA ASP A 75 -0.90 -17.01 -1.03
C ASP A 75 0.11 -15.94 -1.45
N SER A 76 -0.26 -15.08 -2.40
CA SER A 76 0.59 -13.99 -2.85
C SER A 76 -0.23 -12.79 -3.28
N PHE A 77 0.17 -11.61 -2.84
CA PHE A 77 -0.45 -10.34 -3.22
C PHE A 77 0.32 -9.65 -4.36
N ARG A 78 -0.42 -9.03 -5.29
CA ARG A 78 0.13 -8.14 -6.32
C ARG A 78 -0.42 -6.73 -6.20
N ARG A 79 -1.73 -6.54 -6.20
CA ARG A 79 -2.36 -5.21 -6.08
C ARG A 79 -3.80 -5.31 -5.62
N PHE A 80 -4.46 -4.18 -5.45
CA PHE A 80 -5.91 -4.12 -5.37
C PHE A 80 -6.55 -3.75 -6.71
N GLU A 81 -7.76 -4.27 -6.94
CA GLU A 81 -8.66 -3.83 -8.00
C GLU A 81 -10.01 -3.39 -7.41
N PRO A 82 -10.78 -2.53 -8.09
CA PRO A 82 -12.14 -2.21 -7.67
C PRO A 82 -12.97 -3.48 -7.50
N SER A 83 -13.81 -3.54 -6.46
CA SER A 83 -14.70 -4.69 -6.28
C SER A 83 -15.66 -4.83 -7.47
N LYS A 84 -15.76 -6.05 -8.01
CA LYS A 84 -16.61 -6.37 -9.17
C LYS A 84 -18.03 -6.82 -8.79
N GLY A 85 -18.41 -6.68 -7.52
CA GLY A 85 -19.75 -6.99 -7.02
C GLY A 85 -19.75 -7.85 -5.75
N LEU A 86 -20.95 -8.24 -5.31
CA LEU A 86 -21.17 -8.88 -3.99
C LEU A 86 -20.83 -10.38 -3.94
N ASN A 87 -20.52 -10.99 -5.08
CA ASN A 87 -20.26 -12.43 -5.16
C ASN A 87 -18.80 -12.80 -4.82
N VAL A 88 -17.90 -11.81 -4.76
CA VAL A 88 -16.49 -12.00 -4.40
C VAL A 88 -16.15 -10.96 -3.34
N LEU A 89 -15.87 -11.44 -2.13
CA LEU A 89 -15.63 -10.61 -0.97
C LEU A 89 -14.27 -10.94 -0.38
N ASP A 90 -13.41 -9.94 -0.31
CA ASP A 90 -12.05 -10.10 0.20
C ASP A 90 -11.94 -9.52 1.60
N TYR A 91 -11.18 -10.22 2.43
CA TYR A 91 -11.03 -9.91 3.85
C TYR A 91 -9.55 -9.88 4.21
N ILE A 92 -9.24 -9.09 5.24
CA ILE A 92 -7.93 -9.07 5.88
C ILE A 92 -8.09 -9.39 7.36
N LEU A 93 -7.19 -10.22 7.91
CA LEU A 93 -7.10 -10.47 9.34
C LEU A 93 -6.54 -9.25 10.05
N THR A 94 -7.16 -8.88 11.16
CA THR A 94 -6.80 -7.71 11.93
C THR A 94 -6.64 -8.12 13.39
N THR A 95 -5.40 -8.24 13.85
CA THR A 95 -5.11 -8.73 15.21
C THR A 95 -4.95 -7.61 16.23
N ASN A 96 -4.89 -6.36 15.78
CA ASN A 96 -4.44 -5.24 16.61
C ASN A 96 -5.33 -3.98 16.52
N VAL A 97 -6.61 -4.11 16.17
CA VAL A 97 -7.51 -2.96 16.15
C VAL A 97 -8.24 -2.87 17.48
N ASP A 98 -8.14 -1.70 18.13
CA ASP A 98 -9.01 -1.32 19.24
C ASP A 98 -10.49 -1.49 18.82
N ASP A 99 -11.42 -1.61 19.77
CA ASP A 99 -12.83 -2.05 19.60
C ASP A 99 -13.72 -1.28 18.60
N GLN A 100 -13.18 -0.37 17.80
CA GLN A 100 -13.88 0.27 16.70
C GLN A 100 -13.92 -0.65 15.47
N MET A 101 -14.82 -1.64 15.50
CA MET A 101 -15.18 -2.45 14.32
C MET A 101 -15.87 -1.59 13.25
N CYS A 102 -15.64 -1.93 11.97
CA CYS A 102 -16.42 -1.43 10.85
C CYS A 102 -17.92 -1.73 11.05
N VAL A 103 -18.78 -0.72 10.87
CA VAL A 103 -20.24 -0.88 11.06
C VAL A 103 -20.87 -1.82 10.00
N ARG A 104 -20.23 -2.03 8.83
CA ARG A 104 -20.68 -3.04 7.85
C ARG A 104 -20.64 -4.48 8.39
N ASP A 105 -19.66 -4.80 9.23
CA ASP A 105 -19.57 -6.14 9.84
C ASP A 105 -20.63 -6.33 10.94
N ALA A 106 -21.09 -5.23 11.56
CA ALA A 106 -22.20 -5.26 12.53
C ALA A 106 -23.53 -5.67 11.87
N ILE A 107 -23.87 -5.10 10.71
CA ILE A 107 -25.13 -5.39 10.01
C ILE A 107 -25.20 -6.86 9.55
N ARG A 108 -24.09 -7.41 9.04
CA ARG A 108 -24.04 -8.82 8.59
C ARG A 108 -24.07 -9.82 9.74
N ASN A 109 -23.68 -9.42 10.94
CA ASN A 109 -23.77 -10.20 12.17
C ASN A 109 -25.11 -10.05 12.90
N GLY A 110 -26.14 -9.47 12.26
CA GLY A 110 -27.51 -9.42 12.79
C GLY A 110 -27.85 -8.17 13.61
N ILE A 111 -27.07 -7.09 13.52
CA ILE A 111 -27.40 -5.81 14.16
C ILE A 111 -28.36 -5.04 13.23
N HIS A 112 -29.55 -4.70 13.74
CA HIS A 112 -30.65 -4.10 12.99
C HIS A 112 -30.25 -2.76 12.31
N PRO A 113 -30.54 -2.58 11.01
CA PRO A 113 -30.07 -1.44 10.21
C PRO A 113 -30.74 -0.08 10.53
N GLU A 114 -31.81 -0.03 11.31
CA GLU A 114 -32.58 1.21 11.55
C GLU A 114 -31.88 2.26 12.43
N LYS A 115 -30.69 1.96 12.98
CA LYS A 115 -29.85 2.95 13.69
C LYS A 115 -28.51 3.25 13.01
N VAL A 116 -28.24 2.66 11.84
CA VAL A 116 -26.99 2.90 11.10
C VAL A 116 -27.21 4.02 10.10
N ILE A 117 -27.38 5.24 10.61
CA ILE A 117 -27.41 6.45 9.80
C ILE A 117 -26.01 7.07 9.87
N LEU A 118 -25.30 7.01 8.73
CA LEU A 118 -24.11 7.82 8.41
C LEU A 118 -22.81 7.56 9.21
N LEU A 119 -22.30 6.33 9.24
CA LEU A 119 -20.87 6.09 9.43
C LEU A 119 -20.36 4.99 8.49
N GLU A 120 -20.14 5.38 7.23
CA GLU A 120 -19.48 4.60 6.18
C GLU A 120 -17.94 4.63 6.29
N THR A 121 -17.38 4.38 7.47
CA THR A 121 -15.93 4.20 7.59
C THR A 121 -15.62 2.72 7.73
N CYS A 122 -15.48 2.06 6.57
CA CYS A 122 -14.61 0.89 6.52
C CYS A 122 -13.20 1.39 6.87
N ILE A 123 -12.51 0.71 7.79
CA ILE A 123 -11.14 1.07 8.19
C ILE A 123 -10.30 1.11 6.91
N ALA A 124 -9.69 2.27 6.63
CA ALA A 124 -8.78 2.39 5.52
C ALA A 124 -7.65 1.39 5.72
N VAL A 125 -7.30 0.60 4.69
CA VAL A 125 -6.22 -0.40 4.79
C VAL A 125 -4.96 0.20 5.41
N THR A 126 -4.67 1.48 5.15
CA THR A 126 -3.58 2.24 5.78
C THR A 126 -3.59 2.29 7.31
N GLU A 127 -4.76 2.32 7.96
CA GLU A 127 -4.89 2.31 9.42
C GLU A 127 -4.58 0.93 10.00
N LEU A 128 -5.04 -0.14 9.33
CA LEU A 128 -4.71 -1.53 9.70
C LEU A 128 -3.20 -1.80 9.68
N LEU A 129 -2.50 -1.08 8.81
CA LEU A 129 -1.08 -1.23 8.53
C LEU A 129 -0.17 -0.34 9.40
N SER A 130 -0.75 0.48 10.28
CA SER A 130 0.01 1.42 11.10
C SER A 130 0.73 0.77 12.29
N LYS A 131 0.30 -0.43 12.70
CA LYS A 131 0.88 -1.18 13.84
C LYS A 131 1.84 -2.27 13.35
N PRO A 132 2.88 -2.61 14.14
CA PRO A 132 3.80 -3.68 13.77
C PRO A 132 3.05 -5.01 13.64
N CYS A 133 3.41 -5.79 12.62
CA CYS A 133 2.89 -7.12 12.41
C CYS A 133 3.41 -8.07 13.49
N ASP A 134 2.51 -8.84 14.09
CA ASP A 134 2.87 -9.93 15.00
C ASP A 134 3.18 -11.19 14.17
N PRO A 135 4.43 -11.70 14.18
CA PRO A 135 4.82 -12.88 13.40
C PRO A 135 4.14 -14.18 13.86
N GLU A 136 3.58 -14.22 15.08
CA GLU A 136 2.79 -15.38 15.53
C GLU A 136 1.38 -15.37 14.93
N ALA A 137 0.87 -14.18 14.60
CA ALA A 137 -0.49 -13.97 14.12
C ALA A 137 -0.66 -14.03 12.61
N GLY A 138 0.42 -13.93 11.81
CA GLY A 138 0.31 -14.06 10.35
C GLY A 138 1.57 -13.79 9.54
N ASP A 139 1.42 -13.89 8.22
CA ASP A 139 2.46 -13.64 7.22
C ASP A 139 2.79 -12.14 7.12
N CYS A 140 3.73 -11.70 7.97
CA CYS A 140 4.19 -10.32 8.00
C CYS A 140 4.87 -9.87 6.70
N ALA A 141 5.47 -10.79 5.94
CA ALA A 141 6.09 -10.45 4.66
C ALA A 141 5.00 -10.09 3.62
N LEU A 142 3.92 -10.85 3.59
CA LEU A 142 2.75 -10.52 2.76
C LEU A 142 2.11 -9.20 3.19
N LEU A 143 1.93 -9.00 4.50
CA LEU A 143 1.39 -7.75 5.03
C LEU A 143 2.26 -6.55 4.60
N GLN A 144 3.58 -6.65 4.76
CA GLN A 144 4.51 -5.61 4.34
C GLN A 144 4.37 -5.26 2.85
N LYS A 145 4.19 -6.26 1.97
CA LYS A 145 3.92 -6.00 0.54
C LYS A 145 2.63 -5.21 0.32
N ILE A 146 1.58 -5.51 1.08
CA ILE A 146 0.32 -4.74 1.04
C ILE A 146 0.57 -3.30 1.54
N VAL A 147 1.35 -3.11 2.61
CA VAL A 147 1.75 -1.78 3.10
C VAL A 147 2.47 -0.98 2.03
N GLU A 148 3.47 -1.58 1.40
CA GLU A 148 4.29 -0.95 0.38
C GLU A 148 3.44 -0.54 -0.83
N HIS A 149 2.50 -1.40 -1.25
CA HIS A 149 1.53 -1.06 -2.30
C HIS A 149 0.65 0.12 -1.91
N CYS A 150 0.08 0.13 -0.71
CA CYS A 150 -0.73 1.26 -0.23
C CYS A 150 0.06 2.56 -0.15
N ARG A 151 1.30 2.51 0.33
CA ARG A 151 2.20 3.67 0.38
C ARG A 151 2.54 4.19 -1.02
N PHE A 152 2.69 3.27 -1.98
CA PHE A 152 2.94 3.55 -3.39
C PHE A 152 1.73 4.23 -4.05
N VAL A 153 0.56 3.61 -4.00
CA VAL A 153 -0.69 4.15 -4.57
C VAL A 153 -1.01 5.50 -3.94
N GLY A 154 -0.70 5.66 -2.66
CA GLY A 154 -0.90 6.89 -1.89
C GLY A 154 -1.93 6.64 -0.82
N SER A 155 -1.59 7.00 0.42
CA SER A 155 -2.43 6.73 1.60
C SER A 155 -3.79 7.40 1.57
N ASN A 156 -3.96 8.42 0.73
CA ASN A 156 -5.22 9.16 0.59
C ASN A 156 -6.17 8.51 -0.43
N ILE A 157 -5.75 7.44 -1.11
CA ILE A 157 -6.59 6.71 -2.06
C ILE A 157 -7.27 5.57 -1.30
N ALA A 158 -8.60 5.63 -1.21
CA ALA A 158 -9.39 4.60 -0.55
C ALA A 158 -9.07 3.20 -1.11
N ASN A 159 -8.91 2.24 -0.20
CA ASN A 159 -8.60 0.84 -0.51
C ASN A 159 -7.33 0.60 -1.35
N CYS A 160 -6.48 1.61 -1.52
CA CYS A 160 -5.22 1.51 -2.26
C CYS A 160 -5.40 0.98 -3.69
N VAL A 161 -6.52 1.28 -4.35
CA VAL A 161 -6.76 0.86 -5.73
C VAL A 161 -6.05 1.82 -6.68
N SER A 162 -5.11 1.30 -7.48
CA SER A 162 -4.38 2.09 -8.49
C SER A 162 -5.30 2.52 -9.62
N VAL A 163 -5.36 3.82 -9.92
CA VAL A 163 -6.18 4.38 -11.02
C VAL A 163 -5.71 3.90 -12.41
N ASN A 164 -4.44 3.52 -12.53
CA ASN A 164 -3.81 3.19 -13.81
C ASN A 164 -3.53 1.69 -13.99
N ASP A 165 -4.16 0.81 -13.19
CA ASP A 165 -3.95 -0.65 -13.23
C ASP A 165 -2.48 -1.12 -13.10
N LEU A 166 -1.58 -0.26 -12.62
CA LEU A 166 -0.15 -0.58 -12.46
C LEU A 166 0.03 -1.72 -11.45
N ASP A 167 0.69 -2.80 -11.87
CA ASP A 167 1.01 -3.95 -11.03
C ASP A 167 2.25 -3.68 -10.18
N LEU A 168 2.36 -4.29 -8.98
CA LEU A 168 3.60 -4.20 -8.19
C LEU A 168 4.83 -4.71 -8.96
N LEU A 169 4.60 -5.65 -9.89
CA LEU A 169 5.63 -6.24 -10.74
C LEU A 169 6.15 -5.24 -11.77
N ASP A 170 5.38 -4.22 -12.15
CA ASP A 170 5.87 -3.11 -12.97
C ASP A 170 6.84 -2.20 -12.19
N LEU A 171 6.98 -2.39 -10.87
CA LEU A 171 7.97 -1.67 -10.05
C LEU A 171 9.30 -2.40 -9.93
N GLU A 172 9.46 -3.60 -10.51
CA GLU A 172 10.79 -4.19 -10.59
C GLU A 172 11.61 -3.38 -11.60
N CYS A 173 12.43 -2.49 -11.05
CA CYS A 173 13.37 -1.75 -11.86
C CYS A 173 14.36 -2.71 -12.52
N PRO A 174 14.72 -2.48 -13.80
CA PRO A 174 15.76 -3.25 -14.47
C PRO A 174 17.04 -3.32 -13.64
N LEU A 175 17.81 -4.40 -13.78
CA LEU A 175 19.07 -4.59 -13.07
C LEU A 175 19.96 -3.32 -13.15
N GLY A 176 20.47 -2.86 -12.00
CA GLY A 176 21.26 -1.61 -11.90
C GLY A 176 20.44 -0.33 -11.83
N ARG A 177 19.13 -0.44 -11.59
CA ARG A 177 18.24 0.68 -11.28
C ARG A 177 17.48 0.41 -9.99
N HIS A 178 17.08 1.48 -9.31
CA HIS A 178 16.24 1.45 -8.12
C HIS A 178 15.02 2.34 -8.30
N LEU A 179 13.97 2.03 -7.55
CA LEU A 179 12.72 2.76 -7.58
C LEU A 179 12.87 4.07 -6.81
N GLU A 180 12.57 5.17 -7.47
CA GLU A 180 12.61 6.52 -6.90
C GLU A 180 11.23 7.16 -6.93
N ARG A 181 10.97 8.03 -5.95
CA ARG A 181 9.69 8.70 -5.77
C ARG A 181 9.86 10.22 -5.85
N SER A 182 9.07 10.86 -6.71
CA SER A 182 9.03 12.32 -6.80
C SER A 182 8.26 12.91 -5.62
N LYS A 183 8.42 14.22 -5.38
CA LYS A 183 7.64 14.95 -4.37
C LYS A 183 6.12 14.89 -4.62
N ASP A 184 5.71 14.72 -5.88
CA ASP A 184 4.31 14.62 -6.28
C ASP A 184 3.75 13.19 -6.16
N GLY A 185 4.52 12.27 -5.55
CA GLY A 185 4.11 10.89 -5.34
C GLY A 185 4.16 10.01 -6.58
N LYS A 186 4.71 10.50 -7.70
CA LYS A 186 4.98 9.69 -8.90
C LYS A 186 6.25 8.88 -8.72
N HIS A 187 6.39 7.79 -9.46
CA HIS A 187 7.52 6.87 -9.34
C HIS A 187 8.19 6.64 -10.70
N ALA A 188 9.48 6.35 -10.67
CA ALA A 188 10.25 5.93 -11.83
C ALA A 188 11.50 5.15 -11.40
N CYS A 189 12.08 4.40 -12.33
CA CYS A 189 13.32 3.67 -12.09
C CYS A 189 14.53 4.51 -12.50
N CYS A 190 15.37 4.87 -11.51
CA CYS A 190 16.59 5.63 -11.71
C CYS A 190 17.83 4.73 -11.60
N MET A 191 18.92 5.10 -12.28
CA MET A 191 20.22 4.43 -12.10
C MET A 191 20.76 4.68 -10.70
N ASP A 192 21.57 3.77 -10.18
CA ASP A 192 22.22 3.95 -8.88
C ASP A 192 23.02 5.26 -8.81
N GLY A 193 22.81 6.03 -7.74
CA GLY A 193 23.36 7.37 -7.56
C GLY A 193 22.53 8.53 -8.17
N TYR A 194 21.43 8.22 -8.85
CA TYR A 194 20.47 9.21 -9.37
C TYR A 194 19.15 9.13 -8.62
N VAL A 195 18.47 10.27 -8.49
CA VAL A 195 17.15 10.38 -7.84
C VAL A 195 16.13 10.98 -8.81
N LEU A 196 14.85 10.59 -8.67
CA LEU A 196 13.77 11.15 -9.50
C LEU A 196 13.49 12.59 -9.08
N LYS A 197 13.86 13.55 -9.93
CA LYS A 197 13.61 14.98 -9.65
C LYS A 197 12.30 15.49 -10.26
N GLY A 198 11.73 14.81 -11.25
CA GLY A 198 10.46 15.19 -11.86
C GLY A 198 10.23 14.57 -13.23
N PHE A 199 9.37 15.22 -14.01
CA PHE A 199 9.01 14.80 -15.37
C PHE A 199 9.12 15.99 -16.34
N TYR A 200 9.66 15.76 -17.52
CA TYR A 200 9.73 16.74 -18.60
C TYR A 200 9.11 16.16 -19.87
N LYS A 201 8.09 16.85 -20.41
CA LYS A 201 7.31 16.39 -21.59
C LYS A 201 6.83 14.94 -21.43
N GLY A 202 6.37 14.58 -20.23
CA GLY A 202 5.87 13.24 -19.91
C GLY A 202 6.94 12.18 -19.64
N LYS A 203 8.22 12.48 -19.80
CA LYS A 203 9.33 11.55 -19.51
C LYS A 203 9.91 11.81 -18.12
N GLU A 204 10.22 10.76 -17.39
CA GLU A 204 10.91 10.81 -16.11
C GLU A 204 12.31 11.43 -16.26
N ILE A 205 12.71 12.25 -15.29
CA ILE A 205 14.04 12.85 -15.23
C ILE A 205 14.71 12.44 -13.92
N CYS A 206 15.63 11.49 -14.04
CA CYS A 206 16.53 11.09 -12.97
C CYS A 206 17.79 11.96 -13.03
N CYS A 207 18.15 12.60 -11.93
CA CYS A 207 19.34 13.45 -11.85
C CYS A 207 20.27 12.98 -10.72
N PRO A 208 21.58 13.32 -10.75
CA PRO A 208 22.43 13.15 -9.59
C PRO A 208 21.81 13.80 -8.34
N ALA A 209 21.93 13.18 -7.18
CA ALA A 209 21.23 13.60 -5.96
C ALA A 209 21.47 15.09 -5.59
N ASP A 210 22.69 15.57 -5.79
CA ASP A 210 23.17 16.92 -5.48
C ASP A 210 22.90 17.96 -6.59
N SER A 211 22.30 17.55 -7.70
CA SER A 211 21.98 18.43 -8.82
C SER A 211 20.62 19.12 -8.67
N THR A 212 20.48 20.25 -9.38
CA THR A 212 19.22 21.01 -9.50
C THR A 212 18.52 20.63 -10.80
N PHE A 213 17.24 20.27 -10.71
CA PHE A 213 16.39 19.99 -11.86
C PHE A 213 15.63 21.24 -12.30
N TYR A 214 15.70 21.57 -13.59
CA TYR A 214 15.02 22.70 -14.21
C TYR A 214 13.86 22.22 -15.09
N GLN A 215 12.66 22.25 -14.52
CA GLN A 215 11.45 21.67 -15.11
C GLN A 215 11.11 22.23 -16.50
N ASP A 216 11.40 23.51 -16.76
CA ASP A 216 11.09 24.16 -18.05
C ASP A 216 11.89 23.60 -19.22
N THR A 217 13.05 22.98 -18.96
CA THR A 217 13.93 22.43 -20.02
C THR A 217 14.27 20.95 -19.85
N GLY A 218 13.94 20.36 -18.71
CA GLY A 218 14.27 18.97 -18.43
C GLY A 218 15.75 18.74 -18.06
N LEU A 219 16.50 19.80 -17.75
CA LEU A 219 17.94 19.70 -17.45
C LEU A 219 18.23 19.48 -15.97
N CYS A 220 19.25 18.67 -15.70
CA CYS A 220 19.87 18.53 -14.38
C CYS A 220 21.22 19.25 -14.41
N CYS A 221 21.40 20.30 -13.61
CA CYS A 221 22.71 20.95 -13.46
C CYS A 221 23.32 20.60 -12.12
N GLY A 222 24.57 20.12 -12.14
CA GLY A 222 25.32 19.79 -10.93
C GLY A 222 25.58 21.01 -10.02
N PRO A 223 26.11 20.78 -8.81
CA PRO A 223 26.41 21.85 -7.86
C PRO A 223 27.28 22.96 -8.46
N GLY A 224 26.93 24.21 -8.20
CA GLY A 224 27.65 25.38 -8.72
C GLY A 224 27.33 25.76 -10.17
N PHE A 225 26.50 24.98 -10.86
CA PHE A 225 25.98 25.31 -12.18
C PHE A 225 24.53 25.79 -12.09
N GLN A 226 24.11 26.55 -13.10
CA GLN A 226 22.75 27.01 -13.32
C GLN A 226 22.34 26.74 -14.76
N GLN A 227 21.04 26.57 -14.98
CA GLN A 227 20.48 26.57 -16.33
C GLN A 227 20.71 27.93 -17.00
N SER A 228 21.11 27.89 -18.26
CA SER A 228 21.19 29.05 -19.13
C SER A 228 20.70 28.68 -20.52
N ILE A 229 19.95 29.59 -21.15
CA ILE A 229 19.30 29.39 -22.44
C ILE A 229 19.94 30.36 -23.44
N ALA A 230 20.48 29.84 -24.53
CA ALA A 230 21.04 30.64 -25.61
C ALA A 230 19.94 31.33 -26.43
N ALA A 231 20.31 32.32 -27.24
CA ALA A 231 19.35 33.10 -28.04
C ALA A 231 18.51 32.26 -29.03
N ASP A 232 19.01 31.08 -29.43
CA ASP A 232 18.30 30.14 -30.29
C ASP A 232 17.42 29.12 -29.52
N GLY A 233 17.24 29.32 -28.21
CA GLY A 233 16.41 28.48 -27.35
C GLY A 233 17.09 27.22 -26.83
N TYR A 234 18.35 26.95 -27.23
CA TYR A 234 19.10 25.82 -26.69
C TYR A 234 19.42 26.05 -25.20
N ALA A 235 19.07 25.08 -24.36
CA ALA A 235 19.34 25.14 -22.93
C ALA A 235 20.55 24.27 -22.55
N GLY A 236 21.36 24.76 -21.62
CA GLY A 236 22.52 24.05 -21.07
C GLY A 236 22.84 24.50 -19.65
N CYS A 237 23.84 23.86 -19.04
CA CYS A 237 24.31 24.21 -17.70
C CYS A 237 25.60 25.03 -17.78
N CYS A 238 25.60 26.20 -17.14
CA CYS A 238 26.77 27.08 -17.02
C CYS A 238 27.12 27.31 -15.55
N LYS A 239 28.37 27.63 -15.22
CA LYS A 239 28.71 28.08 -13.86
C LYS A 239 27.83 29.28 -13.50
N LYS A 240 27.40 29.35 -12.23
CA LYS A 240 26.59 30.48 -11.74
C LYS A 240 27.21 31.82 -12.14
N GLY A 241 26.40 32.70 -12.73
CA GLY A 241 26.82 34.01 -13.26
C GLY A 241 27.19 34.03 -14.75
N LEU A 242 27.50 32.89 -15.37
CA LEU A 242 27.76 32.82 -16.82
C LEU A 242 26.48 32.59 -17.63
N LYS A 243 26.48 33.07 -18.87
CA LYS A 243 25.42 32.88 -19.87
C LYS A 243 25.88 31.98 -21.01
N LEU A 244 24.97 31.12 -21.46
CA LEU A 244 25.17 30.26 -22.62
C LEU A 244 25.00 31.07 -23.90
N TYR A 245 25.93 30.90 -24.85
CA TYR A 245 25.85 31.49 -26.18
C TYR A 245 26.37 30.50 -27.22
N ARG A 246 25.91 30.67 -28.46
CA ARG A 246 26.36 29.90 -29.62
C ARG A 246 27.42 30.68 -30.37
N THR A 247 28.59 30.08 -30.54
CA THR A 247 29.69 30.64 -31.34
C THR A 247 29.34 30.62 -32.84
N SER A 248 30.06 31.39 -33.67
CA SER A 248 29.89 31.39 -35.13
C SER A 248 30.07 30.00 -35.77
N ASN A 249 30.85 29.12 -35.13
CA ASN A 249 31.08 27.75 -35.58
C ASN A 249 30.01 26.77 -35.07
N GLY A 250 28.94 27.27 -34.45
CA GLY A 250 27.82 26.48 -33.96
C GLY A 250 28.02 25.80 -32.60
N VAL A 251 29.17 26.00 -31.94
CA VAL A 251 29.48 25.41 -30.62
C VAL A 251 28.90 26.28 -29.50
N TYR A 252 28.27 25.66 -28.50
CA TYR A 252 27.78 26.35 -27.30
C TYR A 252 28.87 26.50 -26.24
N ARG A 253 28.97 27.70 -25.64
CA ARG A 253 29.93 28.02 -24.57
C ARG A 253 29.27 28.90 -23.51
N CYS A 254 29.86 28.92 -22.31
CA CYS A 254 29.47 29.82 -21.23
C CYS A 254 30.42 31.03 -21.18
N PHE A 255 29.89 32.25 -21.11
CA PHE A 255 30.66 33.50 -21.01
C PHE A 255 30.03 34.44 -19.97
N SER A 256 30.84 35.34 -19.40
CA SER A 256 30.42 36.25 -18.33
C SER A 256 29.68 37.47 -18.86
#